data_AF-A0A497TXA1-F1
#
_entry.id   AF-A0A497TXA1-F1
#
_cell.length_a   1.000
_cell.length_b   1.000
_cell.length_c   1.000
_cell.angle_alpha   90.00
_cell.angle_beta   90.00
_cell.angle_gamma   90.00
#
_symmetry.space_group_name_H-M   'P 1'
#
loop_
_entity.id
_entity.type
_entity.pdbx_description
1 polymer ?
#
loop_
_entity_poly.entity_id
_entity_poly.type
_entity_poly.pdbx_seq_one_letter_code
_entity_poly.pdbx_strand_id
1 'polypeptide(L)'
;MSDALVEFIREEIYQEGMRRGLDPKNALDTASVVEARIRQTFGGHEMYIHAMKKGARNQLIFADFSGNNHDQVCLKWGISRRTLQRIVADSYGAR
;
A
#
# COMPACT_ATOMS: atom_id res chain seq x y z
N MET A 1 6.92 -16.35 -8.55
CA MET A 1 5.99 -15.27 -8.16
C MET A 1 4.60 -15.58 -8.70
N SER A 2 3.53 -15.42 -7.92
CA SER A 2 2.17 -15.66 -8.41
C SER A 2 1.83 -14.63 -9.49
N ASP A 3 1.37 -15.07 -10.67
CA ASP A 3 0.94 -14.16 -11.73
C ASP A 3 -0.10 -13.15 -11.24
N ALA A 4 -0.99 -13.56 -10.33
CA ALA A 4 -1.98 -12.70 -9.71
C ALA A 4 -1.37 -11.50 -8.94
N LEU A 5 -0.18 -11.66 -8.34
CA LEU A 5 0.49 -10.55 -7.65
C LEU A 5 1.05 -9.53 -8.64
N VAL A 6 1.62 -10.01 -9.74
CA VAL A 6 2.18 -9.12 -10.77
C VAL A 6 1.05 -8.35 -11.46
N GLU A 7 -0.06 -9.02 -11.76
CA GLU A 7 -1.26 -8.38 -12.29
C GLU A 7 -1.83 -7.33 -11.33
N PHE A 8 -1.90 -7.65 -10.03
CA PHE A 8 -2.31 -6.70 -9.00
C PHE A 8 -1.41 -5.46 -8.99
N ILE A 9 -0.08 -5.63 -8.98
CA ILE A 9 0.86 -4.50 -8.99
C ILE A 9 0.69 -3.65 -10.25
N ARG A 10 0.51 -4.27 -11.42
CA ARG A 10 0.28 -3.57 -12.69
C ARG A 10 -0.98 -2.69 -12.61
N GLU A 11 -2.07 -3.25 -12.10
CA GLU A 11 -3.33 -2.52 -11.94
C GLU A 11 -3.18 -1.35 -10.95
N GLU A 12 -2.55 -1.57 -9.80
CA GLU A 12 -2.31 -0.50 -8.81
C GLU A 12 -1.47 0.66 -9.39
N ILE A 13 -0.45 0.36 -10.20
CA ILE A 13 0.36 1.39 -10.86
C ILE A 13 -0.49 2.17 -11.87
N TYR A 14 -1.33 1.49 -12.65
CA TYR A 14 -2.24 2.12 -13.59
C TYR A 14 -3.21 3.07 -12.87
N GLN A 15 -3.90 2.58 -11.83
CA GLN A 15 -4.88 3.35 -11.05
C GLN A 15 -4.23 4.56 -10.36
N GLU A 16 -3.05 4.39 -9.75
CA GLU A 16 -2.34 5.50 -9.14
C GLU A 16 -1.85 6.52 -10.17
N GLY A 17 -1.44 6.07 -11.36
CA GLY A 17 -1.11 6.93 -12.48
C GLY A 17 -2.28 7.79 -12.93
N MET A 18 -3.45 7.16 -13.11
CA MET A 18 -4.71 7.85 -13.42
C MET A 18 -5.08 8.86 -12.31
N ARG A 19 -4.97 8.47 -11.03
CA ARG A 19 -5.26 9.35 -9.89
C ARG A 19 -4.36 10.58 -9.84
N ARG A 20 -3.13 10.48 -10.37
CA ARG A 20 -2.17 11.57 -10.46
C ARG A 20 -2.30 12.41 -11.74
N GLY A 21 -3.27 12.10 -12.59
CA GLY A 21 -3.58 12.88 -13.80
C GLY A 21 -2.77 12.48 -15.03
N LEU A 22 -2.14 11.30 -15.05
CA LEU A 22 -1.66 10.73 -16.31
C LEU A 22 -2.86 10.39 -17.20
N ASP A 23 -2.71 10.59 -18.51
CA ASP A 23 -3.70 10.07 -19.46
C ASP A 23 -3.67 8.53 -19.51
N PRO A 24 -4.77 7.88 -19.93
CA PRO A 24 -4.89 6.43 -19.90
C PRO A 24 -3.77 5.68 -20.62
N LYS A 25 -3.26 6.24 -21.71
CA LYS A 25 -2.20 5.60 -22.49
C LYS A 25 -0.90 5.62 -21.72
N ASN A 26 -0.49 6.79 -21.23
CA ASN A 26 0.76 6.92 -20.47
C ASN A 26 0.72 6.15 -19.13
N ALA A 27 -0.43 6.07 -18.47
CA ALA A 27 -0.60 5.26 -17.27
C ALA A 27 -0.43 3.76 -17.57
N LEU A 28 -1.03 3.26 -18.65
CA LEU A 28 -0.95 1.85 -19.05
C LEU A 28 0.46 1.48 -19.53
N ASP A 29 1.10 2.35 -20.31
CA ASP A 29 2.48 2.16 -20.77
C ASP A 29 3.44 2.07 -19.57
N THR A 30 3.26 2.95 -18.58
CA THR A 30 4.05 2.94 -17.34
C THR A 30 3.86 1.62 -16.58
N ALA A 31 2.61 1.20 -16.36
CA ALA A 31 2.30 -0.04 -15.67
C ALA A 31 2.90 -1.28 -16.38
N SER A 32 2.82 -1.33 -17.70
CA SER A 32 3.34 -2.43 -18.53
C SER A 32 4.87 -2.50 -18.49
N VAL A 33 5.55 -1.34 -18.53
CA VAL A 33 7.02 -1.28 -18.40
C VAL A 33 7.47 -1.79 -17.03
N VAL A 34 6.76 -1.42 -15.95
CA VAL A 34 7.10 -1.89 -14.61
C VAL A 34 6.85 -3.39 -14.46
N GLU A 35 5.72 -3.91 -14.97
CA GLU A 35 5.45 -5.35 -15.01
C GLU A 35 6.59 -6.10 -15.71
N ALA A 36 6.96 -5.67 -16.92
CA ALA A 36 8.01 -6.33 -17.71
C ALA A 36 9.33 -6.38 -16.94
N ARG A 37 9.70 -5.30 -16.24
CA ARG A 37 10.88 -5.26 -15.37
C ARG A 37 10.77 -6.21 -14.19
N ILE A 38 9.62 -6.27 -13.52
CA ILE A 38 9.39 -7.21 -12.41
C ILE A 38 9.58 -8.65 -12.89
N ARG A 39 8.98 -9.02 -14.03
CA ARG A 39 9.11 -10.36 -14.62
C ARG A 39 10.54 -10.66 -15.05
N GLN A 40 11.24 -9.69 -15.65
CA GLN A 40 12.64 -9.86 -16.07
C GLN A 40 13.58 -10.07 -14.88
N THR A 41 13.42 -9.28 -13.82
CA THR A 41 14.33 -9.30 -12.67
C THR A 41 14.04 -10.46 -11.71
N PHE A 42 12.78 -10.80 -11.51
CA PHE A 42 12.35 -11.75 -10.47
C PHE A 42 11.62 -12.98 -11.01
N GLY A 43 11.44 -13.08 -12.33
CA GLY A 43 10.89 -14.27 -12.98
C GLY A 43 11.72 -15.51 -12.64
N GLY A 44 11.05 -16.63 -12.38
CA GLY A 44 11.70 -17.88 -11.97
C GLY A 44 12.21 -17.91 -10.51
N HIS A 45 12.12 -16.81 -9.77
CA HIS A 45 12.54 -16.76 -8.37
C HIS A 45 11.34 -16.93 -7.41
N GLU A 46 11.58 -17.62 -6.31
CA GLU A 46 10.67 -17.64 -5.17
C GLU A 46 10.92 -16.38 -4.34
N MET A 47 9.98 -15.43 -4.41
CA MET A 47 10.06 -14.18 -3.65
C MET A 47 9.19 -14.24 -2.42
N TYR A 48 9.78 -13.87 -1.29
CA TYR A 48 9.06 -13.65 -0.04
C TYR A 48 8.90 -12.15 0.22
N ILE A 49 7.66 -11.68 0.29
CA ILE A 49 7.34 -10.29 0.64
C ILE A 49 7.10 -10.23 2.15
N HIS A 50 8.04 -9.62 2.86
CA HIS A 50 7.89 -9.41 4.29
C HIS A 50 6.73 -8.44 4.59
N ALA A 51 5.90 -8.80 5.56
CA ALA A 51 4.95 -7.85 6.13
C ALA A 51 5.69 -6.63 6.69
N MET A 52 5.08 -5.45 6.60
CA MET A 52 5.63 -4.24 7.20
C MET A 52 5.92 -4.43 8.68
N LYS A 53 7.08 -3.92 9.14
CA LYS A 53 7.40 -3.89 10.58
C LYS A 53 6.29 -3.14 11.31
N LYS A 54 5.85 -3.70 12.45
CA LYS A 54 4.71 -3.20 13.23
C LYS A 54 4.80 -1.70 13.53
N GLY A 55 5.99 -1.20 13.88
CA GLY A 55 6.22 0.22 14.16
C GLY A 55 5.97 1.11 12.94
N ALA A 56 6.58 0.80 11.80
CA ALA A 56 6.41 1.56 10.55
C ALA A 56 4.94 1.53 10.08
N ARG A 57 4.29 0.36 10.14
CA ARG A 57 2.85 0.24 9.84
C ARG A 57 2.01 1.15 10.74
N ASN A 58 2.26 1.13 12.05
CA ASN A 58 1.52 1.95 13.00
C ASN A 58 1.74 3.45 12.79
N GLN A 59 2.94 3.87 12.37
CA GLN A 59 3.21 5.27 12.00
C GLN A 59 2.38 5.72 10.79
N LEU A 60 2.24 4.87 9.76
CA LEU A 60 1.38 5.17 8.61
C LEU A 60 -0.10 5.23 9.01
N ILE A 61 -0.56 4.30 9.84
CA ILE A 61 -1.93 4.31 10.38
C ILE A 61 -2.19 5.62 11.15
N PHE A 62 -1.23 6.05 11.97
CA PHE A 62 -1.35 7.31 12.71
C PHE A 62 -1.32 8.54 11.78
N ALA A 63 -0.49 8.54 10.74
CA ALA A 63 -0.43 9.64 9.78
C ALA A 63 -1.74 9.82 8.99
N ASP A 64 -2.47 8.72 8.73
CA ASP A 64 -3.79 8.75 8.11
C ASP A 64 -4.92 9.23 9.05
N PHE A 65 -4.67 9.31 10.36
CA PHE A 65 -5.69 9.67 11.34
C PHE A 65 -5.79 11.19 11.53
N SER A 66 -6.95 11.76 11.19
CA SER A 66 -7.23 13.20 11.29
C SER A 66 -7.86 13.62 12.63
N GLY A 67 -8.06 12.71 13.56
CA GLY A 67 -8.74 12.96 14.84
C GLY A 67 -10.22 12.57 14.87
N ASN A 68 -10.92 12.65 13.73
CA ASN A 68 -12.36 12.36 13.63
C ASN A 68 -12.73 11.28 12.59
N ASN A 69 -11.78 10.78 11.80
CA ASN A 69 -12.00 9.82 10.72
C ASN A 69 -11.84 8.33 11.12
N HIS A 70 -12.22 7.98 12.35
CA HIS A 70 -11.97 6.65 12.93
C HIS A 70 -12.41 5.47 12.06
N ASP A 71 -13.65 5.50 11.57
CA ASP A 71 -14.21 4.37 10.80
C ASP A 71 -13.53 4.22 9.44
N GLN A 72 -13.17 5.33 8.80
CA GLN A 72 -12.45 5.34 7.53
C GLN A 72 -11.07 4.72 7.69
N VAL A 73 -10.33 5.09 8.75
CA VAL A 73 -9.00 4.53 9.03
C VAL A 73 -9.11 3.05 9.41
N CYS A 74 -10.08 2.67 10.25
CA CYS A 74 -10.30 1.27 10.64
C CYS A 74 -10.61 0.38 9.43
N LEU A 75 -11.47 0.87 8.52
CA LEU A 75 -11.81 0.18 7.28
C LEU A 75 -10.59 0.04 6.36
N LYS A 76 -9.88 1.16 6.11
CA LYS A 76 -8.70 1.20 5.22
C LYS A 76 -7.62 0.21 5.65
N TRP A 77 -7.36 0.12 6.95
CA TRP A 77 -6.27 -0.69 7.50
C TRP A 77 -6.71 -2.05 8.06
N GLY A 78 -8.00 -2.37 8.01
CA GLY A 78 -8.55 -3.63 8.52
C GLY A 78 -8.30 -3.83 10.01
N ILE A 79 -8.46 -2.78 10.83
CA ILE A 79 -8.22 -2.82 12.27
C ILE A 79 -9.46 -2.45 13.08
N SER A 80 -9.52 -2.91 14.33
CA SER A 80 -10.59 -2.51 15.25
C SER A 80 -10.37 -1.09 15.79
N ARG A 81 -11.45 -0.40 16.17
CA ARG A 81 -11.38 0.91 16.84
C ARG A 81 -10.47 0.91 18.08
N ARG A 82 -10.51 -0.17 18.88
CA ARG A 82 -9.63 -0.35 20.03
C ARG A 82 -8.15 -0.37 19.62
N THR A 83 -7.83 -0.98 18.48
CA THR A 83 -6.45 -1.03 17.97
C THR A 83 -5.99 0.35 17.50
N LEU A 84 -6.86 1.08 16.80
CA LEU A 84 -6.58 2.46 16.38
C LEU A 84 -6.30 3.36 17.59
N GLN A 85 -7.16 3.33 18.61
CA GLN A 85 -6.98 4.12 19.84
C GLN A 85 -5.65 3.84 20.54
N ARG A 86 -5.26 2.56 20.63
CA ARG A 86 -3.94 2.19 21.18
C ARG A 86 -2.80 2.76 20.35
N ILE A 87 -2.86 2.64 19.02
CA ILE A 87 -1.82 3.20 18.13
C ILE A 87 -1.68 4.71 18.31
N VAL A 88 -2.82 5.41 18.40
CA VAL A 88 -2.86 6.86 18.61
C VAL A 88 -2.25 7.23 19.98
N ALA A 89 -2.64 6.54 21.05
CA ALA A 89 -2.10 6.77 22.39
C ALA A 89 -0.58 6.52 22.45
N ASP A 90 -0.12 5.39 21.91
CA ASP A 90 1.31 5.04 21.86
C ASP A 90 2.12 6.10 21.07
N SER A 91 1.53 6.67 20.02
CA SER A 91 2.19 7.65 19.13
C SER A 91 2.28 9.05 19.74
N TYR A 92 1.33 9.44 20.59
CA TYR A 92 1.40 10.69 21.36
C TYR A 92 2.38 10.60 22.55
N GLY A 93 2.49 9.42 23.19
CA GLY A 93 3.41 9.20 24.31
C GLY A 93 4.88 8.96 23.91
N ALA A 94 5.15 8.77 22.62
CA ALA A 94 6.50 8.58 22.08
C ALA A 94 7.17 9.89 21.60
N ARG A 95 6.52 11.04 21.80
CA ARG A 95 7.03 12.39 21.48
C ARG A 95 7.70 13.05 22.68
#